data_AF-D8FKY2-F1
#
_entry.id   AF-D8FKY2-F1
#
_cell.length_a   1.000
_cell.length_b   1.000
_cell.length_c   1.000
_cell.angle_alpha   90.00
_cell.angle_beta   90.00
_cell.angle_gamma   90.00
#
_symmetry.space_group_name_H-M   'P 1'
#
loop_
_entity.id
_entity.type
_entity.pdbx_description
1 polymer ?
#
loop_
_entity_poly.entity_id
_entity_poly.type
_entity_poly.pdbx_seq_one_letter_code
_entity_poly.pdbx_strand_id
1 'polypeptide(L)'
;MNKRKTVLIAVAVGTGILAVMDRIRLHSKVNDLEERTKDIGRCHNDFCLMQERYNRSIDEQIASIQEEIGSVYEHIEELSKNKEDGR
;
A
#
# COMPACT_ATOMS: atom_id res chain seq x y z
N MET A 1 10.13 -63.26 -13.59
CA MET A 1 10.31 -61.94 -12.95
C MET A 1 9.90 -62.06 -11.47
N ASN A 2 10.75 -61.65 -10.52
CA ASN A 2 10.44 -61.81 -9.09
C ASN A 2 9.33 -60.85 -8.69
N LYS A 3 8.20 -61.38 -8.18
CA LYS A 3 7.01 -60.61 -7.76
C LYS A 3 7.37 -59.42 -6.85
N ARG A 4 8.32 -59.60 -5.93
CA ARG A 4 8.84 -58.51 -5.06
C ARG A 4 9.47 -57.36 -5.84
N LYS A 5 10.28 -57.64 -6.88
CA LYS A 5 10.92 -56.60 -7.70
C LYS A 5 9.87 -55.79 -8.46
N THR A 6 8.83 -56.45 -8.97
CA THR A 6 7.73 -55.79 -9.68
C THR A 6 6.92 -54.87 -8.77
N VAL A 7 6.62 -55.30 -7.54
CA VAL A 7 5.90 -54.47 -6.56
C VAL A 7 6.71 -53.23 -6.18
N LEU A 8 8.02 -53.38 -5.94
CA LEU A 8 8.88 -52.24 -5.60
C LEU A 8 8.97 -51.21 -6.73
N ILE A 9 9.06 -51.67 -7.99
CA ILE A 9 9.06 -50.77 -9.15
C ILE A 9 7.73 -50.04 -9.26
N ALA A 10 6.60 -50.72 -9.07
CA ALA A 10 5.28 -50.10 -9.11
C ALA A 10 5.10 -49.01 -8.03
N VAL A 11 5.56 -49.28 -6.81
CA VAL A 11 5.55 -48.30 -5.71
C VAL A 11 6.43 -47.09 -6.05
N ALA A 12 7.66 -47.33 -6.52
CA ALA A 12 8.59 -46.25 -6.87
C ALA A 12 8.02 -45.32 -7.96
N VAL A 13 7.40 -45.90 -9.00
CA VAL A 13 6.75 -45.13 -10.07
C VAL A 13 5.56 -44.35 -9.53
N GLY A 14 4.70 -44.97 -8.70
CA GLY A 14 3.55 -44.31 -8.08
C GLY A 14 3.96 -43.13 -7.20
N THR A 15 4.98 -43.31 -6.35
CA THR A 15 5.54 -42.23 -5.51
C THR A 15 6.15 -41.12 -6.36
N GLY A 16 6.85 -41.46 -7.45
CA GLY A 16 7.41 -40.48 -8.38
C GLY A 16 6.34 -39.59 -9.01
N ILE A 17 5.24 -40.19 -9.48
CA ILE A 17 4.12 -39.44 -10.07
C ILE A 17 3.49 -38.48 -9.05
N LEU A 18 3.24 -38.96 -7.82
CA LEU A 18 2.67 -38.12 -6.76
C LEU A 18 3.57 -36.94 -6.39
N ALA A 19 4.89 -37.15 -6.33
CA ALA A 19 5.85 -36.08 -6.03
C ALA A 19 5.87 -35.00 -7.11
N VAL A 20 5.75 -35.37 -8.39
CA VAL A 20 5.67 -34.41 -9.50
C VAL A 20 4.36 -33.63 -9.43
N MET A 21 3.22 -34.30 -9.20
CA MET A 21 1.93 -33.63 -9.06
C MET A 21 1.93 -32.61 -7.91
N ASP A 22 2.49 -32.98 -6.76
CA ASP A 22 2.57 -32.09 -5.61
C ASP A 22 3.45 -30.86 -5.89
N ARG A 23 4.60 -31.04 -6.57
CA ARG A 23 5.43 -29.91 -7.00
C ARG A 23 4.72 -28.97 -7.97
N ILE A 24 3.98 -29.48 -8.95
CA ILE A 24 3.20 -28.64 -9.88
C ILE A 24 2.18 -27.81 -9.12
N ARG A 25 1.47 -28.43 -8.16
CA ARG A 25 0.49 -27.75 -7.31
C ARG A 25 1.13 -26.70 -6.39
N LEU A 26 2.31 -26.97 -5.86
CA LEU A 26 3.07 -26.00 -5.07
C LEU A 26 3.50 -24.81 -5.92
N HIS A 27 4.01 -25.05 -7.12
CA HIS A 27 4.45 -23.98 -8.02
C HIS A 27 3.29 -23.06 -8.43
N SER A 28 2.11 -23.62 -8.71
CA SER A 28 0.95 -22.79 -9.04
C SER A 28 0.51 -21.92 -7.86
N LYS A 29 0.53 -22.44 -6.64
CA LYS A 29 0.25 -21.67 -5.42
C LYS A 29 1.28 -20.57 -5.16
N VAL A 30 2.57 -20.86 -5.38
CA VAL A 30 3.64 -19.86 -5.24
C VAL A 30 3.45 -18.73 -6.25
N ASN A 31 3.11 -19.05 -7.50
CA ASN A 31 2.83 -18.04 -8.52
C ASN A 31 1.62 -17.16 -8.15
N ASP A 32 0.52 -17.74 -7.67
CA ASP A 32 -0.66 -16.97 -7.21
C ASP A 32 -0.30 -16.05 -6.03
N LEU A 33 0.50 -16.54 -5.08
CA LEU A 33 0.99 -15.71 -3.98
C LEU A 33 1.90 -14.57 -4.46
N GLU A 34 2.77 -14.82 -5.44
CA GLU A 34 3.63 -13.79 -6.02
C GLU A 34 2.81 -12.70 -6.71
N GLU A 35 1.78 -13.09 -7.48
CA GLU A 35 0.89 -12.15 -8.16
C GLU A 35 0.12 -11.29 -7.15
N ARG A 36 -0.45 -11.90 -6.11
CA ARG A 36 -1.13 -11.15 -5.03
C ARG A 36 -0.17 -10.22 -4.29
N THR A 37 1.07 -10.65 -4.06
CA THR A 37 2.08 -9.81 -3.41
C THR A 37 2.43 -8.60 -4.25
N LYS A 38 2.58 -8.77 -5.58
CA LYS A 38 2.77 -7.67 -6.52
C LYS A 38 1.57 -6.72 -6.54
N ASP A 39 0.37 -7.26 -6.45
CA ASP A 39 -0.85 -6.45 -6.43
C ASP A 39 -0.98 -5.62 -5.16
N ILE A 40 -0.73 -6.23 -3.99
CA ILE A 40 -0.65 -5.53 -2.70
C ILE A 40 0.42 -4.44 -2.74
N GLY A 41 1.59 -4.74 -3.31
CA GLY A 41 2.68 -3.77 -3.45
C GLY A 41 2.27 -2.55 -4.30
N ARG A 42 1.56 -2.77 -5.41
CA ARG A 42 1.03 -1.68 -6.26
C ARG A 42 -0.02 -0.87 -5.52
N CYS A 43 -1.00 -1.52 -4.89
CA CYS A 43 -2.05 -0.85 -4.12
C CYS A 43 -1.46 0.00 -2.98
N HIS A 44 -0.46 -0.53 -2.27
CA HIS A 44 0.23 0.19 -1.20
C HIS A 44 0.95 1.44 -1.73
N ASN A 45 1.67 1.31 -2.84
CA ASN A 45 2.36 2.44 -3.46
C ASN A 45 1.38 3.54 -3.90
N ASP A 46 0.28 3.16 -4.55
CA ASP A 46 -0.74 4.12 -4.98
C ASP A 46 -1.40 4.82 -3.79
N PHE A 47 -1.66 4.08 -2.71
CA PHE A 47 -2.16 4.64 -1.46
C PHE A 47 -1.19 5.67 -0.86
N CYS A 48 0.11 5.34 -0.78
CA CYS A 48 1.12 6.27 -0.26
C CYS A 48 1.20 7.55 -1.10
N LEU A 49 1.20 7.44 -2.44
CA LEU A 49 1.21 8.61 -3.32
C LEU A 49 -0.05 9.46 -3.19
N MET A 50 -1.22 8.83 -3.05
CA MET A 50 -2.48 9.52 -2.81
C MET A 50 -2.43 10.27 -1.48
N GLN A 51 -1.97 9.62 -0.42
CA GLN A 51 -1.87 10.21 0.91
C GLN A 51 -0.89 11.39 0.93
N GLU A 52 0.26 11.29 0.24
CA GLU A 52 1.21 12.39 0.13
C GLU A 52 0.58 13.62 -0.54
N ARG A 53 -0.20 13.41 -1.62
CA ARG A 53 -0.91 14.51 -2.30
C ARG A 53 -1.94 15.17 -1.39
N TYR A 54 -2.72 14.37 -0.65
CA TYR A 54 -3.69 14.92 0.30
C TYR A 54 -3.01 15.69 1.42
N ASN A 55 -1.94 15.15 2.00
CA ASN A 55 -1.19 15.84 3.06
C ASN A 55 -0.67 17.20 2.56
N ARG A 56 -0.05 17.24 1.37
CA ARG A 56 0.41 18.50 0.76
C ARG A 56 -0.72 19.51 0.57
N SER A 57 -1.86 19.06 0.04
CA SER A 57 -3.02 19.92 -0.17
C SER A 57 -3.61 20.44 1.15
N ILE A 58 -3.58 19.63 2.21
CA ILE A 58 -4.02 20.03 3.54
C ILE A 58 -3.05 21.05 4.15
N ASP A 59 -1.73 20.83 4.03
CA ASP A 59 -0.72 21.76 4.52
C ASP A 59 -0.83 23.13 3.84
N GLU A 60 -1.05 23.16 2.51
CA GLU A 60 -1.31 24.39 1.76
C GLU A 60 -2.59 25.11 2.23
N GLN A 61 -3.66 24.36 2.49
CA GLN A 61 -4.90 24.94 3.01
C GLN A 61 -4.73 25.50 4.42
N ILE A 62 -3.99 24.80 5.29
CA ILE A 62 -3.67 25.29 6.65
C ILE A 62 -2.87 26.58 6.57
N ALA A 63 -1.85 26.65 5.71
CA ALA A 63 -1.04 27.85 5.53
C ALA A 63 -1.89 29.04 5.03
N SER A 64 -2.76 28.81 4.05
CA SER A 64 -3.70 29.83 3.55
C SER A 64 -4.63 30.36 4.64
N ILE A 65 -5.22 29.47 5.44
CA ILE A 65 -6.08 29.85 6.56
C ILE A 65 -5.30 30.66 7.61
N GLN A 66 -4.05 30.28 7.90
CA GLN A 66 -3.21 31.02 8.85
C GLN A 66 -2.89 32.44 8.35
N GLU A 67 -2.62 32.59 7.05
CA GLU A 67 -2.41 33.90 6.43
C GLU A 67 -3.67 34.77 6.49
N GLU A 68 -4.84 34.20 6.18
CA GLU A 68 -6.13 34.90 6.28
C GLU A 68 -6.40 35.38 7.72
N ILE A 69 -6.19 34.50 8.72
CA ILE A 69 -6.33 34.87 10.13
C ILE A 69 -5.38 36.01 10.49
N GLY A 70 -4.12 35.94 10.06
CA GLY A 70 -3.13 37.00 10.28
C GLY A 70 -3.60 38.35 9.71
N SER A 71 -4.04 38.35 8.45
CA SER A 71 -4.55 39.54 7.77
C SER A 71 -5.77 40.15 8.49
N VAL A 72 -6.69 39.32 8.99
CA VAL A 72 -7.84 39.79 9.78
C VAL A 72 -7.40 40.47 11.07
N TYR A 73 -6.42 39.90 11.79
CA TYR A 73 -5.89 40.53 13.01
C TYR A 73 -5.18 41.85 12.72
N GLU A 74 -4.37 41.92 11.67
CA GLU A 74 -3.73 43.17 11.22
C GLU A 74 -4.78 44.25 10.92
N HIS A 75 -5.84 43.89 10.18
CA HIS A 75 -6.91 44.83 9.86
C HIS A 75 -7.66 45.33 11.12
N ILE A 76 -7.89 44.46 12.10
CA ILE A 76 -8.49 44.85 13.39
C ILE A 76 -7.58 45.82 14.14
N GLU A 77 -6.26 45.59 14.13
CA GLU A 77 -5.29 46.46 14.78
C GLU A 77 -5.27 47.86 14.13
N GLU A 78 -5.29 47.94 12.81
CA GLU A 78 -5.39 49.21 12.07
C GLU A 78 -6.67 49.98 12.42
N LEU A 79 -7.82 49.29 12.45
CA LEU A 79 -9.10 49.90 12.84
C LEU A 79 -9.09 50.40 14.29
N SER A 80 -8.36 49.74 15.19
CA SER A 80 -8.22 50.16 16.58
C SER A 80 -7.41 51.46 16.71
N LYS A 81 -6.28 51.58 15.98
CA LYS A 81 -5.41 52.76 16.01
C LYS A 81 -6.13 54.03 15.51
N ASN A 82 -6.89 53.90 14.42
CA ASN A 82 -7.70 55.00 13.88
C ASN A 82 -8.78 55.51 14.86
N LYS A 83 -9.15 54.70 15.86
CA LYS A 83 -10.13 55.06 16.88
C LYS A 83 -9.52 55.81 18.07
N GLU A 84 -8.23 55.63 18.32
CA GLU A 84 -7.48 56.34 19.38
C GLU A 84 -6.98 57.72 18.92
N ASP A 85 -6.60 57.87 17.65
CA ASP A 85 -6.03 59.12 17.09
C ASP A 85 -7.10 60.18 16.71
N GLY A 86 -8.39 59.81 16.74
CA GLY A 86 -9.51 60.69 16.39
C GLY A 86 -10.07 61.53 17.55
N ARG A 87 -9.36 61.61 18.69
CA ARG A 87 -9.76 62.38 19.88
C ARG A 87 -8.91 63.63 20.08
#